data_AF-A0A7C7XCM0-F1
#
_entry.id   AF-A0A7C7XCM0-F1
#
_cell.length_a   1.000
_cell.length_b   1.000
_cell.length_c   1.000
_cell.angle_alpha   90.00
_cell.angle_beta   90.00
_cell.angle_gamma   90.00
#
_symmetry.space_group_name_H-M   'P 1'
#
loop_
_entity.id
_entity.type
_entity.pdbx_description
1 polymer ?
#
loop_
_entity_poly.entity_id
_entity_poly.type
_entity_poly.pdbx_seq_one_letter_code
_entity_poly.pdbx_strand_id
1 'polypeptide(L)'
;MNKPPYNRVTAIDMDTGEHLWWVPIGEASDRMKRHPALQGVDLSNVGGGARAISMVTGSLLLTTQGSNGPAVLDARNKLTGELVGSVELPAPGQYGMMTYMHEGHQYIVVQVARGGSVQGALAALRLPGDEGH
;
A
#
# COMPACT_ATOMS: atom_id res chain seq x y z
N MET A 1 -19.69 7.08 14.11
CA MET A 1 -18.92 6.00 13.44
C MET A 1 -18.99 6.27 11.94
N ASN A 2 -17.87 6.38 11.23
CA ASN A 2 -17.87 6.69 9.80
C ASN A 2 -18.20 5.44 8.97
N LYS A 3 -18.88 5.62 7.82
CA LYS A 3 -19.16 4.53 6.87
C LYS A 3 -17.88 4.21 6.08
N PRO A 4 -17.58 2.92 5.78
CA PRO A 4 -16.46 2.55 4.92
C PRO A 4 -16.55 3.18 3.51
N PRO A 5 -15.44 3.24 2.75
CA PRO A 5 -14.12 2.67 3.06
C PRO A 5 -13.36 3.42 4.17
N TYR A 6 -12.69 2.68 5.04
CA TYR A 6 -11.90 3.22 6.15
C TYR A 6 -10.50 3.69 5.72
N ASN A 7 -9.98 3.10 4.63
CA ASN A 7 -8.77 3.54 3.96
C ASN A 7 -8.94 3.32 2.44
N ARG A 8 -8.68 4.36 1.65
CA ARG A 8 -8.76 4.33 0.19
C ARG A 8 -7.75 5.29 -0.42
N VAL A 9 -7.42 5.05 -1.69
CA VAL A 9 -6.83 6.04 -2.58
C VAL A 9 -7.85 6.45 -3.64
N THR A 10 -7.82 7.72 -4.00
CA THR A 10 -8.62 8.32 -5.07
C THR A 10 -7.68 9.02 -6.03
N ALA A 11 -7.79 8.70 -7.32
CA ALA A 11 -7.16 9.48 -8.37
C ALA A 11 -8.09 10.62 -8.77
N ILE A 12 -7.53 11.82 -8.80
CA ILE A 12 -8.23 13.04 -9.16
C ILE A 12 -7.49 13.64 -10.34
N ASP A 13 -8.22 13.93 -11.40
CA ASP A 13 -7.73 14.73 -12.51
C ASP A 13 -7.61 16.19 -12.04
N MET A 14 -6.41 16.76 -12.15
CA MET A 14 -6.14 18.09 -11.59
C MET A 14 -6.56 19.24 -12.52
N ASP A 15 -6.86 18.96 -13.79
CA ASP A 15 -7.34 19.96 -14.74
C ASP A 15 -8.86 20.16 -14.59
N THR A 16 -9.58 19.06 -14.36
CA THR A 16 -11.05 19.02 -14.31
C THR A 16 -11.62 18.90 -12.90
N GLY A 17 -10.84 18.37 -11.96
CA GLY A 17 -11.31 17.99 -10.62
C GLY A 17 -12.07 16.66 -10.58
N GLU A 18 -12.16 15.93 -11.68
CA GLU A 18 -12.91 14.67 -11.74
C GLU A 18 -12.23 13.54 -10.96
N HIS A 19 -13.02 12.71 -10.30
CA HIS A 19 -12.55 11.48 -9.69
C HIS A 19 -12.47 10.38 -10.75
N LEU A 20 -11.26 10.07 -11.21
CA LEU A 20 -11.03 9.08 -12.26
C LEU A 20 -11.34 7.66 -11.77
N TRP A 21 -10.85 7.33 -10.57
CA TRP A 21 -11.11 6.06 -9.91
C TRP A 21 -10.80 6.17 -8.42
N TRP A 22 -11.28 5.19 -7.65
CA TRP A 22 -10.85 4.98 -6.28
C TRP A 22 -10.79 3.49 -5.97
N VAL A 23 -9.90 3.11 -5.05
CA VAL A 23 -9.76 1.73 -4.58
C VAL A 23 -9.56 1.70 -3.06
N PRO A 24 -10.10 0.70 -2.34
CA PRO A 24 -9.75 0.49 -0.94
C PRO A 24 -8.28 0.07 -0.81
N ILE A 25 -7.63 0.47 0.29
CA ILE A 25 -6.31 -0.07 0.66
C ILE A 25 -6.48 -0.99 1.87
N GLY A 26 -5.92 -2.20 1.76
CA GLY A 26 -6.05 -3.25 2.76
C GLY A 26 -7.44 -3.88 2.79
N GLU A 27 -7.63 -4.80 3.72
CA GLU A 27 -8.84 -5.61 3.80
C GLU A 27 -9.64 -5.38 5.09
N ALA A 28 -10.87 -5.87 5.07
CA ALA A 28 -11.70 -5.99 6.27
C ALA A 28 -10.95 -6.71 7.38
N SER A 29 -11.04 -6.16 8.60
CA SER A 29 -10.45 -6.82 9.77
C SER A 29 -11.06 -8.22 9.97
N ASP A 30 -10.25 -9.11 10.49
CA ASP A 30 -10.64 -10.44 10.97
C ASP A 30 -11.89 -10.44 11.86
N ARG A 31 -12.00 -9.42 12.73
CA ARG A 31 -13.17 -9.22 13.57
C ARG A 31 -14.44 -8.98 12.75
N MET A 32 -14.35 -8.19 11.68
CA MET A 32 -15.49 -7.94 10.78
C MET A 32 -15.85 -9.20 10.00
N LYS A 33 -14.85 -9.88 9.42
CA LYS A 33 -15.04 -11.13 8.67
C LYS A 33 -15.76 -12.21 9.52
N ARG A 34 -15.47 -12.28 10.82
CA ARG A 34 -16.08 -13.25 11.76
C ARG A 34 -17.33 -12.75 12.48
N HIS A 35 -17.82 -11.54 12.23
CA HIS A 35 -18.94 -10.99 12.99
C HIS A 35 -20.28 -11.62 12.54
N PRO A 36 -21.12 -12.16 13.44
CA PRO A 36 -22.38 -12.81 13.07
C PRO A 36 -23.33 -11.92 12.27
N ALA A 37 -23.44 -10.64 12.63
CA ALA A 37 -24.31 -9.69 11.93
C ALA A 37 -23.77 -9.23 10.55
N LEU A 38 -22.53 -9.60 10.18
CA LEU A 38 -21.93 -9.26 8.89
C LEU A 38 -21.82 -10.47 7.96
N GLN A 39 -22.38 -11.62 8.36
CA GLN A 39 -22.39 -12.80 7.50
C GLN A 39 -23.23 -12.53 6.25
N GLY A 40 -22.65 -12.80 5.07
CA GLY A 40 -23.29 -12.51 3.78
C GLY A 40 -23.15 -11.06 3.28
N VAL A 41 -22.47 -10.18 4.04
CA VAL A 41 -22.16 -8.82 3.57
C VAL A 41 -20.87 -8.84 2.73
N ASP A 42 -20.88 -8.17 1.58
CA ASP A 42 -19.66 -7.94 0.80
C ASP A 42 -18.74 -6.95 1.52
N LEU A 43 -17.58 -7.45 1.96
CA LEU A 43 -16.56 -6.69 2.68
C LEU A 43 -15.37 -6.28 1.81
N SER A 44 -15.40 -6.52 0.49
CA SER A 44 -14.28 -6.20 -0.42
C SER A 44 -13.91 -4.71 -0.42
N ASN A 45 -14.91 -3.83 -0.28
CA ASN A 45 -14.76 -2.38 -0.40
C ASN A 45 -14.56 -1.65 0.92
N VAL A 46 -14.33 -2.34 2.04
CA VAL A 46 -14.25 -1.67 3.35
C VAL A 46 -12.89 -1.04 3.63
N GLY A 47 -11.82 -1.55 3.01
CA GLY A 47 -10.45 -1.15 3.31
C GLY A 47 -9.98 -1.54 4.72
N GLY A 48 -8.68 -1.41 4.94
CA GLY A 48 -8.05 -1.59 6.23
C GLY A 48 -8.24 -0.37 7.14
N GLY A 49 -8.04 -0.58 8.45
CA GLY A 49 -8.12 0.50 9.45
C GLY A 49 -6.80 1.28 9.66
N ALA A 50 -5.71 0.86 9.02
CA ALA A 50 -4.40 1.48 9.20
C ALA A 50 -4.14 2.53 8.11
N ARG A 51 -3.36 3.57 8.43
CA ARG A 51 -2.99 4.62 7.47
C ARG A 51 -1.92 4.08 6.52
N ALA A 52 -2.31 3.86 5.28
CA ALA A 52 -1.39 3.50 4.21
C ALA A 52 -0.46 4.67 3.89
N ILE A 53 0.79 4.35 3.56
CA ILE A 53 1.74 5.29 2.98
C ILE A 53 1.75 5.02 1.49
N SER A 54 1.73 6.07 0.68
CA SER A 54 1.63 5.97 -0.76
C SER A 54 2.72 6.81 -1.44
N MET A 55 3.24 6.33 -2.58
CA MET A 55 4.18 7.07 -3.42
C MET A 55 3.93 6.70 -4.88
N VAL A 56 4.03 7.67 -5.78
CA VAL A 56 3.97 7.42 -7.23
C VAL A 56 5.40 7.33 -7.78
N THR A 57 5.67 6.37 -8.65
CA THR A 57 6.92 6.28 -9.41
C THR A 57 6.67 5.71 -10.81
N GLY A 58 7.13 6.41 -11.84
CA GLY A 58 6.85 6.03 -13.23
C GLY A 58 5.33 5.90 -13.49
N SER A 59 4.90 4.71 -13.90
CA SER A 59 3.50 4.32 -14.13
C SER A 59 2.82 3.69 -12.91
N LEU A 60 3.53 3.54 -11.79
CA LEU A 60 3.06 2.82 -10.61
C LEU A 60 2.66 3.77 -9.48
N LEU A 61 1.62 3.37 -8.77
CA LEU A 61 1.29 3.81 -7.42
C LEU A 61 1.69 2.70 -6.45
N LEU A 62 2.63 2.99 -5.57
CA LEU A 62 3.06 2.09 -4.51
C LEU A 62 2.32 2.41 -3.22
N THR A 63 1.79 1.40 -2.54
CA THR A 63 1.06 1.57 -1.28
C THR A 63 1.44 0.51 -0.25
N THR A 64 1.66 0.93 0.99
CA THR A 64 1.70 0.01 2.13
C THR A 64 0.28 -0.22 2.65
N GLN A 65 0.06 -1.27 3.45
CA GLN A 65 -1.25 -1.50 4.10
C GLN A 65 -1.35 -0.90 5.51
N GLY A 66 -0.42 -0.01 5.85
CA GLY A 66 -0.34 0.71 7.12
C GLY A 66 0.16 -0.13 8.30
N SER A 67 0.34 0.52 9.46
CA SER A 67 1.05 -0.04 10.61
C SER A 67 0.45 -1.30 11.24
N ASN A 68 -0.86 -1.52 11.08
CA ASN A 68 -1.58 -2.69 11.57
C ASN A 68 -1.96 -3.67 10.44
N GLY A 69 -1.56 -3.37 9.20
CA GLY A 69 -1.78 -4.24 8.04
C GLY A 69 -0.66 -5.27 7.85
N PRO A 70 -0.80 -6.13 6.82
CA PRO A 70 0.27 -6.99 6.34
C PRO A 70 1.54 -6.19 6.00
N ALA A 71 2.70 -6.81 6.21
CA ALA A 71 4.00 -6.24 5.86
C ALA A 71 4.25 -6.44 4.36
N VAL A 72 3.55 -5.67 3.53
CA VAL A 72 3.65 -5.74 2.06
C VAL A 72 3.74 -4.35 1.44
N LEU A 73 4.35 -4.30 0.26
CA LEU A 73 4.35 -3.15 -0.65
C LEU A 73 3.58 -3.54 -1.91
N ASP A 74 2.38 -2.99 -2.05
CA ASP A 74 1.51 -3.20 -3.19
C ASP A 74 1.85 -2.21 -4.30
N ALA A 75 1.94 -2.70 -5.53
CA ALA A 75 2.11 -1.89 -6.73
C ALA A 75 0.83 -1.89 -7.55
N ARG A 76 0.34 -0.69 -7.89
CA ARG A 76 -0.86 -0.48 -8.70
C ARG A 76 -0.54 0.30 -9.96
N ASN A 77 -1.26 0.04 -11.04
CA ASN A 77 -1.27 0.94 -12.18
C ASN A 77 -1.89 2.28 -11.75
N LYS A 78 -1.14 3.39 -11.90
CA LYS A 78 -1.59 4.72 -11.44
C LYS A 78 -2.77 5.30 -12.23
N LEU A 79 -3.07 4.76 -13.42
CA LEU A 79 -4.16 5.24 -14.26
C LEU A 79 -5.46 4.45 -14.05
N THR A 80 -5.38 3.19 -13.64
CA THR A 80 -6.55 2.32 -13.47
C THR A 80 -6.83 1.94 -12.02
N GLY A 81 -5.85 2.07 -11.12
CA GLY A 81 -5.92 1.59 -9.73
C GLY A 81 -5.77 0.07 -9.58
N GLU A 82 -5.62 -0.67 -10.67
CA GLU A 82 -5.45 -2.12 -10.70
C GLU A 82 -4.18 -2.55 -9.97
N LEU A 83 -4.26 -3.57 -9.12
CA LEU A 83 -3.11 -4.17 -8.45
C LEU A 83 -2.33 -5.01 -9.47
N VAL A 84 -1.08 -4.63 -9.74
CA VAL A 84 -0.20 -5.30 -10.71
C VAL A 84 0.87 -6.18 -10.06
N GLY A 85 1.06 -6.05 -8.74
CA GLY A 85 1.98 -6.89 -7.98
C GLY A 85 2.05 -6.50 -6.51
N SER A 86 2.63 -7.37 -5.71
CA SER A 86 2.90 -7.14 -4.29
C SER A 86 4.21 -7.82 -3.91
N VAL A 87 4.97 -7.19 -3.03
CA VAL A 87 6.20 -7.76 -2.46
C VAL A 87 6.17 -7.68 -0.95
N GLU A 88 6.79 -8.66 -0.30
CA GLU A 88 6.89 -8.67 1.17
C GLU A 88 7.89 -7.62 1.67
N LEU A 89 7.56 -7.04 2.81
CA LEU A 89 8.43 -6.18 3.61
C LEU A 89 8.79 -6.91 4.91
N PRO A 90 9.96 -6.65 5.50
CA PRO A 90 10.35 -7.27 6.76
C PRO A 90 9.49 -6.81 7.96
N ALA A 91 8.81 -5.68 7.84
CA ALA A 91 7.81 -5.20 8.80
C ALA A 91 6.84 -4.21 8.12
N PRO A 92 5.66 -3.94 8.74
CA PRO A 92 4.71 -2.97 8.20
C PRO A 92 5.33 -1.59 7.97
N GLY A 93 5.01 -0.99 6.83
CA GLY A 93 5.51 0.35 6.48
C GLY A 93 4.99 1.45 7.39
N GLN A 94 5.86 2.40 7.72
CA GLN A 94 5.64 3.53 8.64
C GLN A 94 6.06 4.85 7.99
N TYR A 95 5.46 5.97 8.44
CA TYR A 95 5.78 7.36 8.12
C TYR A 95 5.90 7.79 6.65
N GLY A 96 6.84 7.23 5.87
CA GLY A 96 7.14 7.68 4.51
C GLY A 96 7.87 6.64 3.66
N MET A 97 7.84 6.89 2.36
CA MET A 97 8.60 6.15 1.34
C MET A 97 9.33 7.16 0.46
N MET A 98 10.49 6.76 -0.06
CA MET A 98 11.25 7.55 -1.03
C MET A 98 11.86 6.67 -2.11
N THR A 99 12.33 7.27 -3.19
CA THR A 99 13.06 6.57 -4.24
C THR A 99 14.26 7.39 -4.72
N TYR A 100 15.32 6.72 -5.16
CA TYR A 100 16.51 7.34 -5.75
C TYR A 100 17.16 6.40 -6.77
N MET A 101 18.04 6.95 -7.61
CA MET A 101 18.89 6.19 -8.53
C MET A 101 20.29 6.08 -7.96
N HIS A 102 20.89 4.90 -8.04
CA HIS A 102 22.29 4.67 -7.71
C HIS A 102 22.87 3.57 -8.61
N GLU A 103 24.01 3.84 -9.24
CA GLU A 103 24.70 2.90 -10.15
C GLU A 103 23.76 2.28 -11.19
N GLY A 104 22.92 3.11 -11.82
CA GLY A 104 21.96 2.66 -12.85
C GLY A 104 20.72 1.93 -12.33
N HIS A 105 20.61 1.70 -11.02
CA HIS A 105 19.48 1.00 -10.41
C HIS A 105 18.57 1.95 -9.64
N GLN A 106 17.25 1.77 -9.79
CA GLN A 106 16.27 2.44 -8.96
C GLN A 106 16.09 1.71 -7.63
N TYR A 107 16.13 2.45 -6.54
CA TYR A 107 15.85 1.95 -5.20
C TYR A 107 14.57 2.58 -4.67
N ILE A 108 13.76 1.78 -3.99
CA ILE A 108 12.60 2.22 -3.20
C ILE A 108 12.94 1.96 -1.74
N VAL A 109 12.88 2.99 -0.90
CA VAL A 109 13.15 2.88 0.54
C VAL A 109 11.86 3.09 1.31
N VAL A 110 11.55 2.12 2.16
CA VAL A 110 10.38 2.11 3.02
C VAL A 110 10.85 2.12 4.46
N GLN A 111 10.34 3.04 5.28
CA GLN A 111 10.54 2.93 6.73
C GLN A 111 9.63 1.82 7.25
N VAL A 112 10.17 0.88 8.01
CA VAL A 112 9.46 -0.30 8.48
C VAL A 112 9.64 -0.44 9.99
N ALA A 113 8.56 -0.77 10.70
CA ALA A 113 8.61 -1.05 12.13
C ALA A 113 7.38 -1.83 12.58
N ARG A 114 7.49 -2.51 13.72
CA ARG A 114 6.35 -3.09 14.44
C ARG A 114 6.55 -2.91 15.93
N GLY A 115 5.66 -2.15 16.57
CA GLY A 115 5.73 -1.87 18.00
C GLY A 115 5.95 -3.14 18.82
N GLY A 116 6.98 -3.13 19.68
CA GLY A 116 7.33 -4.23 20.58
C GLY A 116 7.93 -5.49 19.93
N SER A 117 8.15 -5.53 18.61
CA SER A 117 8.67 -6.73 17.93
C SER A 117 9.73 -6.45 16.87
N VAL A 118 9.59 -5.37 16.09
CA VAL A 118 10.59 -4.96 15.08
C VAL A 118 10.95 -3.50 15.30
N GLN A 119 12.22 -3.24 15.64
CA GLN A 119 12.75 -1.89 15.77
C GLN A 119 12.68 -1.16 14.42
N GLY A 120 12.48 0.16 14.46
CA GLY A 120 12.42 0.98 13.25
C GLY A 120 13.69 0.82 12.40
N ALA A 121 13.51 0.52 11.12
CA ALA A 121 14.57 0.34 10.14
C ALA A 121 14.15 0.87 8.77
N LEU A 122 15.11 0.92 7.84
CA LEU A 122 14.88 1.22 6.43
C LEU A 122 15.02 -0.06 5.61
N ALA A 123 13.96 -0.44 4.89
CA ALA A 123 14.01 -1.50 3.90
C ALA A 123 14.24 -0.88 2.52
N ALA A 124 15.33 -1.22 1.86
CA ALA A 124 15.64 -0.79 0.50
C ALA A 124 15.36 -1.94 -0.49
N LEU A 125 14.47 -1.69 -1.45
CA LEU A 125 14.07 -2.62 -2.49
C LEU A 125 14.60 -2.14 -3.84
N ARG A 126 15.04 -3.07 -4.67
CA ARG A 126 15.34 -2.86 -6.09
C ARG A 126 14.89 -4.08 -6.88
N LEU A 127 14.73 -3.94 -8.19
CA LEU A 127 14.62 -5.10 -9.05
C LEU A 127 15.93 -5.90 -9.03
N PRO A 128 15.87 -7.24 -9.20
CA PRO A 128 17.06 -8.03 -9.51
C PRO A 128 17.80 -7.37 -10.68
N GLY A 129 19.13 -7.30 -10.57
CA GLY A 129 19.94 -6.82 -11.69
C GLY A 129 20.13 -7.97 -12.66
N ASP A 130 20.33 -7.66 -13.93
CA ASP A 130 21.01 -8.60 -14.81
C ASP A 130 22.46 -8.70 -14.28
N GLU A 131 22.77 -9.72 -13.47
CA GLU A 131 24.15 -10.07 -13.13
C GLU A 131 24.82 -10.70 -14.36
N GLY A 132 25.00 -9.90 -15.41
CA GLY A 132 25.49 -10.31 -16.72
C GLY A 132 26.53 -9.33 -17.27
N HIS A 133 27.77 -9.46 -16.79
CA HIS A 133 28.97 -9.14 -17.55
C HIS A 133 29.91 -10.35 -17.51
#